data_AF-A0A496AJN5-F1
#
_entry.id   AF-A0A496AJN5-F1
#
_cell.length_a   1.000
_cell.length_b   1.000
_cell.length_c   1.000
_cell.angle_alpha   90.00
_cell.angle_beta   90.00
_cell.angle_gamma   90.00
#
_symmetry.space_group_name_H-M   'P 1'
#
loop_
_entity.id
_entity.type
_entity.pdbx_description
1 polymer ?
#
loop_
_entity_poly.entity_id
_entity_poly.type
_entity_poly.pdbx_seq_one_letter_code
_entity_poly.pdbx_strand_id
1 'polypeptide(L)'
;MSNPVPHFEIGGKEINKLINFYRDVFGWEITPLVDELYIADPQSINGIEGHLFEIDQSEGFDNLVLIYISVHDIYGTLNTVEQLGGEILIQPQEIPGNASHYALFKDRSGNSIGLLQPRL
;
A
#
# COMPACT_ATOMS: atom_id res chain seq x y z
N MET A 1 -1.00 15.58 15.69
CA MET A 1 0.24 15.10 15.05
C MET A 1 -0.09 14.79 13.60
N SER A 2 0.78 15.12 12.65
CA SER A 2 0.55 14.83 11.23
C SER A 2 0.83 13.35 10.96
N ASN A 3 -0.10 12.66 10.31
CA ASN A 3 0.08 11.29 9.84
C ASN A 3 0.68 11.35 8.42
N PRO A 4 1.96 10.98 8.21
CA PRO A 4 2.59 11.05 6.90
C PRO A 4 2.11 9.93 5.98
N VAL A 5 2.40 10.06 4.69
CA VAL A 5 2.25 8.99 3.71
C VAL A 5 3.65 8.45 3.39
N PRO A 6 4.10 7.35 4.03
CA PRO A 6 5.45 6.84 3.83
C PRO A 6 5.59 5.86 2.67
N HIS A 7 4.48 5.33 2.14
CA HIS A 7 4.52 4.19 1.23
C HIS A 7 3.36 4.22 0.24
N PHE A 8 3.61 3.72 -0.97
CA PHE A 8 2.57 3.49 -1.98
C PHE A 8 2.64 2.07 -2.50
N GLU A 9 1.56 1.59 -3.10
CA GLU A 9 1.56 0.33 -3.85
C GLU A 9 0.78 0.46 -5.16
N ILE A 10 1.24 -0.28 -6.17
CA ILE A 10 0.60 -0.36 -7.48
C ILE A 10 0.42 -1.83 -7.83
N GLY A 11 -0.83 -2.27 -7.84
CA GLY A 11 -1.22 -3.62 -8.22
C GLY A 11 -1.78 -3.65 -9.65
N GLY A 12 -1.40 -4.66 -10.42
CA GLY A 12 -1.92 -4.84 -11.78
C GLY A 12 -1.83 -6.28 -12.27
N LYS A 13 -2.37 -6.52 -13.46
CA LYS A 13 -2.26 -7.80 -14.16
C LYS A 13 -0.90 -7.87 -14.87
N GLU A 14 -0.26 -9.03 -14.85
CA GLU A 14 1.04 -9.29 -15.51
C GLU A 14 2.19 -8.42 -14.96
N ILE A 15 2.66 -8.75 -13.75
CA ILE A 15 3.64 -7.95 -13.00
C ILE A 15 4.89 -7.58 -13.80
N ASN A 16 5.40 -8.49 -14.64
CA ASN A 16 6.59 -8.23 -15.47
C ASN A 16 6.37 -7.09 -16.49
N LYS A 17 5.16 -6.96 -17.07
CA LYS A 17 4.85 -5.85 -17.97
C LYS A 17 4.76 -4.54 -17.21
N LEU A 18 4.17 -4.57 -16.01
CA LEU A 18 4.05 -3.41 -15.14
C LEU A 18 5.42 -2.89 -14.69
N ILE A 19 6.31 -3.79 -14.26
CA ILE A 19 7.69 -3.47 -13.89
C ILE A 19 8.42 -2.77 -15.04
N ASN A 20 8.37 -3.35 -16.24
CA ASN A 20 9.04 -2.77 -17.41
C ASN A 20 8.47 -1.39 -17.75
N PHE A 21 7.15 -1.22 -17.67
CA PHE A 21 6.51 0.06 -17.91
C PHE A 21 7.02 1.15 -16.96
N TYR A 22 7.05 0.91 -15.64
CA TYR A 22 7.51 1.93 -14.68
C TYR A 22 9.02 2.18 -14.78
N ARG A 23 9.83 1.16 -15.09
CA ARG A 23 11.26 1.34 -15.42
C ARG A 23 11.45 2.23 -16.64
N ASP A 24 10.75 1.96 -17.73
CA ASP A 24 10.94 2.66 -19.00
C ASP A 24 10.43 4.11 -18.96
N VAL A 25 9.30 4.36 -18.28
CA VAL A 25 8.68 5.68 -18.23
C VAL A 25 9.38 6.60 -17.22
N PHE A 26 9.73 6.08 -16.05
CA PHE A 26 10.20 6.90 -14.92
C PHE A 26 11.63 6.61 -14.50
N GLY A 27 12.27 5.56 -15.01
CA GLY A 27 13.63 5.18 -14.63
C GLY A 27 13.73 4.59 -13.22
N TRP A 28 12.62 4.12 -12.63
CA TRP A 28 12.63 3.56 -11.28
C TRP A 28 13.48 2.29 -11.20
N GLU A 29 14.26 2.15 -10.13
CA GLU A 29 14.86 0.88 -9.77
C GLU A 29 13.78 -0.01 -9.18
N ILE A 30 13.57 -1.18 -9.79
CA ILE A 30 12.55 -2.13 -9.32
C ILE A 30 13.22 -3.46 -9.04
N THR A 31 13.14 -3.95 -7.81
CA THR A 31 13.84 -5.17 -7.38
C THR A 31 12.88 -6.15 -6.70
N PRO A 32 13.08 -7.46 -6.91
CA PRO A 32 12.23 -8.46 -6.26
C PRO A 32 12.43 -8.44 -4.74
N LEU A 33 11.30 -8.53 -4.03
CA LEU A 33 11.21 -8.84 -2.61
C LEU A 33 10.70 -10.30 -2.47
N VAL A 34 9.98 -10.61 -1.40
CA VAL A 34 9.38 -11.93 -1.12
C VAL A 34 8.01 -12.06 -1.79
N ASP A 35 7.59 -13.30 -2.06
CA ASP A 35 6.22 -13.63 -2.50
C ASP A 35 5.66 -12.80 -3.67
N GLU A 36 6.48 -12.59 -4.71
CA GLU A 36 6.13 -11.80 -5.91
C GLU A 36 5.80 -10.31 -5.67
N LEU A 37 6.21 -9.79 -4.52
CA LEU A 37 6.25 -8.36 -4.23
C LEU A 37 7.56 -7.76 -4.76
N TYR A 38 7.52 -6.54 -5.29
CA TYR A 38 8.69 -5.85 -5.84
C TYR A 38 8.82 -4.45 -5.26
N ILE A 39 10.00 -4.09 -4.78
CA ILE A 39 10.30 -2.71 -4.34
C ILE A 39 10.42 -1.82 -5.57
N ALA A 40 9.69 -0.71 -5.59
CA ALA A 40 9.91 0.40 -6.50
C ALA A 40 10.59 1.57 -5.77
N ASP A 41 11.85 1.80 -6.14
CA ASP A 41 12.66 2.90 -5.67
C ASP A 41 12.84 3.94 -6.80
N PRO A 42 12.32 5.16 -6.63
CA PRO A 42 12.56 6.26 -7.56
C PRO A 42 14.03 6.74 -7.61
N GLN A 43 14.92 6.21 -6.78
CA GLN A 43 16.32 6.59 -6.59
C GLN A 43 16.49 8.10 -6.32
N SER A 44 15.59 8.64 -5.51
CA SER A 44 15.50 10.09 -5.26
C SER A 44 15.35 10.35 -3.77
N ILE A 45 16.08 11.35 -3.28
CA ILE A 45 15.91 11.87 -1.91
C ILE A 45 14.56 12.56 -1.70
N ASN A 46 13.86 12.89 -2.78
CA ASN A 46 12.51 13.43 -2.78
C ASN A 46 11.52 12.32 -3.16
N GLY A 47 10.46 12.18 -2.37
CA GLY A 47 9.40 11.21 -2.61
C GLY A 47 9.42 10.09 -1.57
N ILE A 48 8.77 8.99 -1.94
CA ILE A 48 8.63 7.79 -1.13
C ILE A 48 8.87 6.57 -2.01
N GLU A 49 9.28 5.48 -1.39
CA GLU A 49 9.34 4.16 -2.02
C GLU A 49 7.95 3.52 -2.00
N GLY A 50 7.80 2.45 -2.78
CA GLY A 50 6.57 1.71 -2.85
C GLY A 50 6.77 0.26 -3.27
N HIS A 51 5.66 -0.43 -3.48
CA HIS A 51 5.68 -1.77 -4.07
C HIS A 51 4.87 -1.90 -5.35
N LEU A 52 5.30 -2.84 -6.20
CA LEU A 52 4.48 -3.39 -7.27
C LEU A 52 4.17 -4.85 -6.94
N PHE A 53 2.97 -5.29 -7.26
CA PHE A 53 2.55 -6.68 -7.08
C PHE A 53 1.55 -7.09 -8.16
N GLU A 54 1.48 -8.40 -8.42
CA GLU A 54 0.42 -8.96 -9.26
C GLU A 54 -0.87 -9.07 -8.43
N ILE A 55 -1.99 -8.58 -8.96
CA ILE A 55 -3.28 -8.78 -8.32
C ILE A 55 -3.85 -10.14 -8.71
N ASP A 56 -4.18 -10.96 -7.71
CA ASP A 56 -5.06 -12.11 -7.93
C ASP A 56 -6.51 -11.62 -8.04
N GLN A 57 -7.19 -12.02 -9.13
CA GLN A 57 -8.59 -11.68 -9.38
C GLN A 57 -9.53 -12.19 -8.29
N SER A 58 -9.09 -13.19 -7.50
CA SER A 58 -9.82 -13.67 -6.33
C SER A 58 -10.00 -12.60 -5.24
N GLU A 59 -9.15 -11.56 -5.24
CA GLU A 59 -9.19 -10.45 -4.28
C GLU A 59 -10.20 -9.34 -4.65
N GLY A 60 -10.86 -9.45 -5.80
CA GLY A 60 -11.94 -8.54 -6.20
C GLY A 60 -11.50 -7.18 -6.74
N PHE A 61 -10.21 -7.03 -7.06
CA PHE A 61 -9.65 -5.85 -7.72
C PHE A 61 -9.09 -6.24 -9.11
N ASP A 62 -9.30 -5.40 -10.14
CA ASP A 62 -8.67 -5.59 -11.45
C ASP A 62 -7.34 -4.83 -11.57
N ASN A 63 -7.21 -3.73 -10.85
CA ASN A 63 -6.06 -2.85 -10.74
C ASN A 63 -6.18 -2.09 -9.41
N LEU A 64 -5.05 -1.68 -8.85
CA LEU A 64 -5.04 -0.98 -7.57
C LEU A 64 -3.91 0.03 -7.50
N VAL A 65 -4.20 1.21 -6.96
CA VAL A 65 -3.18 2.16 -6.50
C VAL A 65 -3.54 2.49 -5.06
N LEU A 66 -2.64 2.17 -4.14
CA LEU A 66 -2.77 2.47 -2.72
C LEU A 66 -1.73 3.48 -2.31
N ILE A 67 -2.13 4.34 -1.39
CA ILE A 67 -1.20 5.03 -0.51
C ILE A 67 -1.45 4.55 0.91
N TYR A 68 -0.38 4.46 1.70
CA TYR A 68 -0.47 4.12 3.11
C TYR A 68 -0.29 5.37 3.94
N ILE A 69 -1.17 5.58 4.91
CA ILE A 69 -1.07 6.65 5.90
C ILE A 69 -0.53 6.04 7.19
N SER A 70 0.57 6.59 7.71
CA SER A 70 1.14 6.12 8.97
C SER A 70 0.34 6.62 10.17
N VAL A 71 -0.03 5.71 11.06
CA VAL A 71 -0.79 5.99 12.27
C VAL A 71 -0.16 5.34 13.49
N HIS A 72 -0.38 5.94 14.66
CA HIS A 72 0.11 5.40 15.92
C HIS A 72 -0.76 4.26 16.47
N ASP A 73 -2.08 4.36 16.27
CA ASP A 73 -3.08 3.37 16.71
C ASP A 73 -4.00 3.03 15.54
N ILE A 74 -3.75 1.89 14.91
CA ILE A 74 -4.47 1.40 13.73
C ILE A 74 -5.92 1.04 14.07
N TYR A 75 -6.17 0.45 15.24
CA TYR A 75 -7.52 0.06 15.67
C TYR A 75 -8.35 1.29 16.01
N GLY A 76 -7.79 2.24 16.77
CA GLY A 76 -8.46 3.51 17.06
C GLY A 76 -8.75 4.32 15.79
N THR A 77 -7.82 4.30 14.83
CA THR A 77 -8.01 4.95 13.52
C THR A 77 -9.15 4.29 12.74
N LEU A 78 -9.18 2.96 12.63
CA LEU A 78 -10.24 2.25 11.90
C LEU A 78 -11.62 2.45 12.53
N ASN A 79 -11.72 2.44 13.86
CA ASN A 79 -12.97 2.79 14.53
C ASN A 79 -13.44 4.20 14.16
N THR A 80 -12.51 5.16 14.03
CA THR A 80 -12.83 6.52 13.56
C THR A 80 -13.27 6.52 12.09
N VAL A 81 -12.63 5.73 11.23
CA VAL A 81 -13.01 5.56 9.82
C VAL A 81 -14.46 5.08 9.70
N GLU A 82 -14.84 4.02 10.40
CA GLU A 82 -16.22 3.49 10.38
C GLU A 82 -17.23 4.52 10.90
N GLN A 83 -16.92 5.19 12.01
CA GLN A 83 -17.78 6.23 12.58
C GLN A 83 -18.05 7.40 11.61
N LEU A 84 -17.10 7.68 10.71
CA LEU A 84 -17.20 8.74 9.71
C LEU A 84 -17.78 8.25 8.36
N GLY A 85 -18.15 6.97 8.26
CA GLY A 85 -18.81 6.36 7.11
C GLY A 85 -17.86 5.74 6.08
N GLY A 86 -16.63 5.39 6.49
CA GLY A 86 -15.76 4.51 5.70
C GLY A 86 -16.09 3.03 5.92
N GLU A 87 -15.54 2.18 5.05
CA GLU A 87 -15.75 0.71 5.05
C GLU A 87 -14.40 0.03 5.25
N ILE A 88 -14.26 -0.84 6.25
CA ILE A 88 -13.02 -1.62 6.44
C ILE A 88 -12.99 -2.75 5.40
N LEU A 89 -11.91 -2.83 4.63
CA LEU A 89 -11.68 -3.88 3.64
C LEU A 89 -10.82 -5.00 4.21
N ILE A 90 -9.73 -4.63 4.88
CA ILE A 90 -8.79 -5.55 5.50
C ILE A 90 -8.59 -5.09 6.94
N GLN A 91 -8.95 -5.94 7.89
CA GLN A 91 -8.67 -5.74 9.31
C GLN A 91 -7.16 -5.71 9.57
N PRO A 92 -6.67 -5.11 10.67
CA PRO A 92 -5.24 -5.04 10.94
C PRO A 92 -4.55 -6.40 10.87
N GLN A 93 -3.55 -6.52 10.01
CA GLN A 93 -2.69 -7.69 9.85
C GLN A 93 -1.25 -7.31 10.15
N GLU A 94 -0.49 -8.25 10.73
CA GLU A 94 0.95 -8.09 10.93
C GLU A 94 1.68 -8.21 9.59
N ILE A 95 2.64 -7.30 9.34
CA ILE A 95 3.58 -7.39 8.23
C ILE A 95 4.68 -8.36 8.62
N PRO A 96 4.90 -9.46 7.87
CA PRO A 96 5.95 -10.41 8.15
C PRO A 96 7.32 -9.74 8.25
N GLY A 97 8.07 -10.07 9.32
CA GLY A 97 9.48 -9.70 9.46
C GLY A 97 9.77 -8.34 10.09
N ASN A 98 8.78 -7.48 10.35
CA ASN A 98 9.03 -6.18 11.00
C ASN A 98 8.06 -5.77 12.13
N ALA A 99 7.10 -6.63 12.51
CA ALA A 99 6.08 -6.40 13.55
C ALA A 99 5.26 -5.11 13.39
N SER A 100 5.31 -4.48 12.21
CA SER A 100 4.41 -3.41 11.83
C SER A 100 3.07 -4.02 11.43
N HIS A 101 2.01 -3.22 11.43
CA HIS A 101 0.69 -3.67 11.02
C HIS A 101 0.18 -2.83 9.85
N TYR A 102 -0.61 -3.45 8.99
CA TYR A 102 -1.33 -2.76 7.93
C TYR A 102 -2.81 -3.08 7.97
N ALA A 103 -3.63 -2.20 7.41
CA ALA A 103 -5.06 -2.39 7.21
C ALA A 103 -5.49 -1.61 5.96
N LEU A 104 -6.59 -2.02 5.33
CA LEU A 104 -7.18 -1.29 4.20
C LEU A 104 -8.61 -0.88 4.52
N PHE A 105 -9.00 0.31 4.06
CA PHE A 105 -10.38 0.78 4.13
C PHE A 105 -10.77 1.52 2.85
N LYS A 106 -12.07 1.66 2.59
CA LYS A 106 -12.61 2.62 1.63
C LYS A 106 -13.03 3.90 2.35
N ASP A 107 -12.63 5.04 1.81
CA ASP A 107 -13.21 6.31 2.20
C ASP A 107 -14.66 6.46 1.71
N ARG A 108 -15.30 7.59 2.04
CA ARG A 108 -16.69 7.88 1.64
C ARG A 108 -16.92 7.99 0.13
N SER A 109 -15.85 8.21 -0.63
CA SER A 109 -15.86 8.30 -2.09
C SER A 109 -15.56 6.95 -2.74
N GLY A 110 -15.24 5.93 -1.95
CA GLY A 110 -14.91 4.58 -2.42
C GLY A 110 -13.43 4.39 -2.74
N ASN A 111 -12.55 5.34 -2.41
CA ASN A 111 -11.10 5.16 -2.62
C ASN A 111 -10.55 4.17 -1.61
N SER A 112 -9.81 3.17 -2.07
CA SER A 112 -9.06 2.26 -1.20
C SER A 112 -7.81 2.97 -0.66
N ILE A 113 -7.65 2.97 0.66
CA ILE A 113 -6.53 3.60 1.36
C ILE A 113 -5.94 2.61 2.37
N GLY A 114 -4.61 2.58 2.45
CA GLY A 114 -3.89 1.80 3.44
C GLY A 114 -3.63 2.59 4.72
N LEU A 115 -3.64 1.88 5.85
CA LEU A 115 -3.06 2.34 7.10
C LEU A 115 -1.81 1.53 7.38
N LEU A 116 -0.78 2.19 7.89
CA LEU A 116 0.44 1.57 8.37
C LEU A 116 0.68 1.97 9.82
N GLN A 117 0.80 1.01 10.71
CA GLN A 117 1.30 1.23 12.06
C GLN A 117 2.71 0.65 12.16
N PRO A 118 3.76 1.49 12.12
CA PRO A 118 5.12 1.04 12.33
C PRO A 118 5.27 0.44 13.73
N ARG A 119 6.18 -0.53 13.86
CA ARG A 119 6.65 -0.97 15.17
C ARG A 119 7.28 0.22 15.92
N LEU A 120 6.92 0.37 17.21
CA LEU A 120 7.55 1.32 18.14
C LEU A 120 8.95 0.87 18.57
#